data_AF-A0A6N2WSL3-F1
#
_entry.id   AF-A0A6N2WSL3-F1
#
_cell.length_a   1.000
_cell.length_b   1.000
_cell.length_c   1.000
_cell.angle_alpha   90.00
_cell.angle_beta   90.00
_cell.angle_gamma   90.00
#
_symmetry.space_group_name_H-M   'P 1'
#
loop_
_entity.id
_entity.type
_entity.pdbx_description
1 polymer ?
#
loop_
_entity_poly.entity_id
_entity_poly.type
_entity_poly.pdbx_seq_one_letter_code
_entity_poly.pdbx_strand_id
1 'polypeptide(L)' 'MKQIIELRDTEKRKMIAETFGISLANLSQILRFKRNGKNAEAIRRMAQENGGIKYTEGNEPSKVKVLDSHGNVTRVISNK' A
#
# COMPACT_ATOMS: atom_id res chain seq x y z
N MET A 1 -3.60 2.57 8.82
CA MET A 1 -2.50 2.09 7.96
C MET A 1 -2.62 2.71 6.59
N LYS A 2 -1.71 3.61 6.23
CA LYS A 2 -1.69 4.18 4.88
C LYS A 2 -1.13 3.14 3.89
N GLN A 3 -1.84 2.93 2.80
CA GLN A 3 -1.40 2.06 1.71
C GLN A 3 -1.35 2.86 0.43
N ILE A 4 -0.35 2.59 -0.42
CA ILE A 4 -0.24 3.18 -1.74
C ILE A 4 0.36 2.18 -2.71
N ILE A 5 -0.14 2.15 -3.93
CA ILE A 5 0.53 1.51 -5.06
C ILE A 5 1.16 2.62 -5.90
N GLU A 6 2.48 2.64 -5.95
CA GLU A 6 3.23 3.61 -6.76
C GLU A 6 3.50 3.00 -8.13
N LEU A 7 2.82 3.52 -9.14
CA LEU A 7 3.08 3.25 -10.56
C LEU A 7 3.66 4.52 -11.18
N ARG A 8 4.96 4.51 -11.49
CA ARG A 8 5.69 5.69 -12.01
C ARG A 8 5.51 5.89 -13.51
N ASP A 9 5.29 4.82 -14.25
CA ASP A 9 5.12 4.87 -15.70
C ASP A 9 3.81 5.55 -16.08
N THR A 10 3.92 6.68 -16.79
CA THR A 10 2.77 7.52 -17.18
C THR A 10 1.94 6.87 -18.29
N GLU A 11 2.56 6.15 -19.21
CA GLU A 11 1.87 5.50 -20.32
C GLU A 11 1.05 4.31 -19.81
N LYS A 12 1.60 3.53 -18.88
CA LYS A 12 0.86 2.47 -18.19
C LYS A 12 -0.33 3.02 -17.40
N ARG A 13 -0.20 4.19 -16.79
CA ARG A 13 -1.31 4.85 -16.08
C ARG A 13 -2.43 5.28 -17.03
N LYS A 14 -2.09 5.83 -18.19
CA LYS A 14 -3.09 6.17 -19.23
C LYS A 14 -3.82 4.94 -19.72
N MET A 15 -3.08 3.89 -20.08
CA MET A 15 -3.65 2.62 -20.53
C MET A 15 -4.64 2.02 -19.51
N ILE A 16 -4.29 2.00 -18.22
CA ILE A 16 -5.18 1.51 -17.17
C ILE A 16 -6.42 2.42 -17.05
N ALA A 17 -6.23 3.73 -17.08
CA ALA A 17 -7.34 4.68 -16.98
C ALA A 17 -8.34 4.52 -18.14
N GLU A 18 -7.84 4.36 -19.36
CA GLU A 18 -8.63 4.10 -20.58
C GLU A 18 -9.35 2.75 -20.50
N THR A 19 -8.65 1.69 -20.10
CA THR A 19 -9.23 0.34 -19.95
C THR A 19 -10.45 0.32 -19.03
N PHE A 20 -10.42 1.12 -17.95
CA PHE A 20 -11.50 1.19 -16.98
C PHE A 20 -12.44 2.39 -17.18
N GLY A 21 -12.23 3.20 -18.22
CA GLY A 21 -13.05 4.39 -18.51
C GLY A 21 -13.04 5.43 -17.39
N ILE A 22 -11.91 5.62 -16.71
CA ILE A 22 -11.77 6.57 -15.58
C ILE A 22 -10.76 7.66 -15.88
N SER A 23 -10.86 8.78 -15.15
CA SER A 23 -9.83 9.82 -15.19
C SER A 23 -8.54 9.39 -14.47
N LEU A 24 -7.40 9.96 -14.86
CA LEU A 24 -6.11 9.78 -14.17
C LEU A 24 -6.15 10.22 -12.70
N ALA A 25 -6.99 11.20 -12.38
CA ALA A 25 -7.23 11.64 -11.00
C ALA A 25 -7.91 10.53 -10.18
N ASN A 26 -8.95 9.90 -10.72
CA ASN A 26 -9.63 8.78 -10.08
C ASN A 26 -8.70 7.58 -9.93
N LEU A 27 -7.90 7.26 -10.95
CA LEU A 27 -6.86 6.23 -10.87
C LEU A 27 -5.91 6.51 -9.69
N SER A 28 -5.43 7.75 -9.57
CA SER A 28 -4.53 8.16 -8.49
C SER A 28 -5.16 8.02 -7.09
N GLN A 29 -6.44 8.32 -6.94
CA GLN A 29 -7.17 8.10 -5.69
C GLN A 29 -7.32 6.61 -5.37
N ILE A 30 -7.60 5.77 -6.37
CA ILE A 30 -7.75 4.32 -6.23
C ILE A 30 -6.41 3.67 -5.81
N LEU A 31 -5.31 4.07 -6.45
CA LEU A 31 -3.95 3.57 -6.12
C LEU A 31 -3.49 4.01 -4.72
N ARG A 32 -3.97 5.15 -4.22
CA ARG A 32 -3.75 5.62 -2.85
C ARG A 32 -4.74 5.06 -1.84
N PHE A 33 -5.57 4.09 -2.22
CA PHE A 33 -6.62 3.49 -1.39
C PHE A 33 -7.63 4.50 -0.82
N LYS A 34 -7.76 5.69 -1.43
CA LYS A 34 -8.71 6.74 -1.02
C LYS A 34 -10.10 6.54 -1.62
N ARG A 35 -10.24 5.68 -2.63
CA ARG A 35 -11.50 5.36 -3.29
C ARG A 35 -11.66 3.85 -3.44
N ASN A 36 -12.77 3.33 -2.96
CA ASN A 36 -13.16 1.91 -3.05
C ASN A 36 -14.45 1.81 -3.86
N GLY A 37 -14.33 1.48 -5.14
CA GLY A 37 -15.46 1.19 -6.02
C GLY A 37 -15.40 -0.26 -6.53
N LYS A 38 -16.42 -0.68 -7.28
CA LYS A 38 -16.54 -2.06 -7.79
C LYS A 38 -15.28 -2.54 -8.55
N ASN A 39 -14.64 -1.65 -9.31
CA ASN A 39 -13.45 -1.98 -10.11
C ASN A 39 -12.12 -1.63 -9.41
N ALA A 40 -12.15 -1.07 -8.20
CA ALA A 40 -10.94 -0.54 -7.57
C ALA A 40 -9.89 -1.62 -7.29
N GLU A 41 -10.32 -2.82 -6.93
CA GLU A 41 -9.41 -3.94 -6.68
C GLU A 41 -8.75 -4.44 -7.98
N ALA A 42 -9.53 -4.59 -9.04
CA ALA A 42 -9.02 -4.95 -10.37
C ALA A 42 -8.01 -3.93 -10.89
N ILE A 43 -8.29 -2.62 -10.72
CA ILE A 43 -7.36 -1.54 -11.09
C ILE A 43 -6.04 -1.64 -10.31
N ARG A 44 -6.11 -1.90 -9.00
CA ARG A 44 -4.91 -2.05 -8.16
C ARG A 44 -4.08 -3.26 -8.57
N ARG A 45 -4.73 -4.39 -8.86
CA ARG A 45 -4.07 -5.59 -9.36
C ARG A 45 -3.38 -5.33 -10.70
N MET A 46 -4.09 -4.72 -11.65
CA MET A 46 -3.53 -4.39 -12.96
C MET A 46 -2.35 -3.41 -12.85
N ALA A 47 -2.41 -2.46 -11.93
CA ALA A 47 -1.30 -1.55 -11.68
C ALA A 47 -0.05 -2.27 -11.15
N GLN A 48 -0.22 -3.27 -10.26
CA GLN A 48 0.89 -4.10 -9.78
C GLN A 48 1.48 -4.98 -10.89
N GLU A 49 0.63 -5.60 -11.70
CA GLU A 49 1.04 -6.40 -12.87
C GLU A 49 1.83 -5.56 -13.90
N ASN A 50 1.57 -4.24 -13.97
CA ASN A 50 2.31 -3.30 -14.82
C ASN A 50 3.49 -2.61 -14.10
N GLY A 51 4.01 -3.19 -13.01
CA GLY A 51 5.21 -2.71 -12.32
C GLY A 51 4.96 -1.75 -11.16
N GLY A 52 3.71 -1.63 -10.69
CA GLY A 52 3.36 -0.82 -9.53
C GLY A 52 3.81 -1.46 -8.22
N ILE A 53 4.50 -0.69 -7.36
CA ILE A 53 5.02 -1.19 -6.08
C ILE A 53 4.03 -0.81 -4.96
N LYS A 54 3.59 -1.81 -4.18
CA LYS A 54 2.71 -1.60 -3.02
C LYS A 54 3.53 -1.26 -1.79
N TYR A 55 3.31 -0.08 -1.24
CA TYR A 55 3.81 0.33 0.08
C TYR A 55 2.68 0.28 1.09
N THR A 56 2.97 -0.33 2.23
CA THR A 56 2.13 -0.27 3.43
C THR A 56 2.95 0.45 4.48
N GLU A 57 2.42 1.55 5.00
CA GLU A 57 2.98 2.20 6.18
C GLU A 57 3.05 1.16 7.30
N GLY A 58 4.29 0.90 7.73
CA GLY A 58 4.58 -0.12 8.72
C GLY A 58 3.79 0.16 9.98
N ASN A 59 3.22 -0.90 10.55
CA ASN A 59 2.68 -0.83 11.90
C ASN A 59 3.83 -0.39 12.83
N GLU A 60 3.54 0.42 13.85
CA GLU A 60 4.39 0.43 15.04
C GLU A 60 4.70 -1.03 15.42
N PRO A 61 5.93 -1.35 15.86
CA PRO A 61 6.33 -2.73 16.07
C PRO A 61 5.30 -3.43 16.96
N SER A 62 4.60 -4.42 16.39
CA SER A 62 3.55 -5.18 17.11
C SER A 62 4.11 -5.92 18.34
N LYS A 63 5.43 -5.96 18.48
CA LYS A 63 6.18 -6.52 19.60
C LYS A 63 7.35 -5.61 19.98
N VAL A 64 7.36 -5.14 21.22
CA VAL A 64 8.49 -4.41 21.81
C VAL A 64 9.25 -5.35 22.76
N LYS A 65 10.57 -5.42 22.62
CA LYS A 65 11.43 -6.16 23.56
C LYS A 65 11.93 -5.19 24.64
N VAL A 66 11.66 -5.51 25.90
CA VAL A 66 12.28 -4.86 27.06
C VAL A 66 13.59 -5.57 27.34
N LEU A 67 14.66 -4.80 27.50
CA LEU A 67 16.02 -5.28 27.75
C LEU A 67 16.43 -4.89 29.17
N ASP A 68 17.28 -5.68 29.81
CA ASP A 68 18.01 -5.26 31.01
C ASP A 68 19.21 -4.36 30.65
N SER A 69 19.93 -3.88 31.66
CA SER A 69 21.13 -3.04 31.50
C SER A 69 22.30 -3.76 30.79
N HIS A 70 22.24 -5.08 30.64
CA HIS A 70 23.24 -5.91 29.98
C HIS A 70 22.84 -6.31 28.55
N GLY A 71 21.65 -5.89 28.09
CA GLY A 71 21.14 -6.21 26.75
C GLY A 71 20.43 -7.57 26.65
N ASN A 72 20.12 -8.23 27.77
CA ASN A 72 19.32 -9.45 27.74
C ASN A 72 17.83 -9.12 27.67
N VAL A 73 17.08 -9.89 26.89
CA VAL A 73 15.63 -9.69 26.75
C VAL A 73 14.93 -10.17 28.01
N THR A 74 14.30 -9.25 28.74
CA THR A 74 13.55 -9.55 29.97
C THR A 74 12.07 -9.76 29.70
N ARG A 75 11.50 -9.06 28.71
CA ARG A 75 10.07 -9.16 28.40
C ARG A 75 9.80 -8.82 26.94
N VAL A 76 8.76 -9.43 26.38
CA VAL A 76 8.20 -9.05 25.08
C VAL A 76 6.78 -8.56 25.31
N ILE A 77 6.50 -7.33 24.91
CA ILE A 77 5.16 -6.71 24.98
C ILE A 77 4.57 -6.80 23.58
N SER A 78 3.40 -7.42 23.44
CA SER A 78 2.66 -7.47 22.17
C SER A 78 1.30 -6.81 22.31
N ASN A 79 0.98 -5.87 21.42
CA ASN A 79 -0.38 -5.37 21.27
C ASN A 79 -1.14 -6.37 20.39
N LYS A 80 -2.06 -7.12 21.00
CA LYS A 80 -2.93 -8.07 20.32
C LYS A 80 -4.23 -7.38 19.92
#